data_AF-A0A534LJF4-F1
#
_entry.id   AF-A0A534LJF4-F1
#
_cell.length_a   1.000
_cell.length_b   1.000
_cell.length_c   1.000
_cell.angle_alpha   90.00
_cell.angle_beta   90.00
_cell.angle_gamma   90.00
#
_symmetry.space_group_name_H-M   'P 1'
#
loop_
_entity.id
_entity.type
_entity.pdbx_description
1 polymer ?
#
loop_
_entity_poly.entity_id
_entity_poly.type
_entity_poly.pdbx_seq_one_letter_code
_entity_poly.pdbx_strand_id
1 'polypeptide(L)' 'QCNTQIILKVTNPNDLKAIIASVEGLTTAMAEEISRLPIGVAIMTGGGLQMPLMVEVRPRETRHGGESVKVIED' A
#
# COMPACT_ATOMS: atom_id res chain seq x y z
N GLN A 1 -4.05 -12.53 12.16
CA GLN A 1 -4.21 -11.08 11.91
C GLN A 1 -2.84 -10.45 11.79
N CYS A 2 -2.69 -9.45 10.93
CA CYS A 2 -1.47 -8.65 10.83
C CYS A 2 -1.71 -7.32 11.55
N ASN A 3 -1.00 -7.07 12.66
CA ASN A 3 -1.23 -5.88 13.48
C ASN A 3 -0.77 -4.58 12.81
N THR A 4 0.26 -4.63 11.97
CA THR A 4 0.78 -3.47 11.24
C THR A 4 0.61 -3.70 9.75
N GLN A 5 0.10 -2.69 9.05
CA GLN A 5 -0.20 -2.73 7.63
C GLN A 5 0.41 -1.52 6.92
N ILE A 6 1.00 -1.77 5.76
CA ILE A 6 1.58 -0.76 4.87
C ILE A 6 0.86 -0.89 3.53
N ILE A 7 -0.01 0.06 3.24
CA ILE A 7 -0.93 0.02 2.10
C ILE A 7 -0.41 1.00 1.05
N LEU A 8 0.06 0.48 -0.08
CA LEU A 8 0.42 1.28 -1.24
C LEU A 8 -0.82 1.58 -2.10
N LYS A 9 -0.62 2.25 -3.23
CA LYS A 9 -1.69 2.54 -4.18
C LYS A 9 -2.46 1.27 -4.58
N VAL A 10 -3.77 1.28 -4.31
CA VAL A 10 -4.71 0.24 -4.75
C VAL A 10 -5.89 0.91 -5.44
N THR A 11 -6.17 0.53 -6.69
CA THR A 11 -7.21 1.17 -7.51
C THR A 11 -8.43 0.28 -7.73
N ASN A 12 -8.33 -1.02 -7.44
CA ASN A 12 -9.45 -1.94 -7.62
C ASN A 12 -10.51 -1.69 -6.52
N PRO A 13 -11.78 -1.46 -6.88
CA PRO A 13 -12.82 -1.15 -5.91
C PRO A 13 -13.13 -2.32 -4.95
N ASN A 14 -12.94 -3.57 -5.37
CA ASN A 14 -13.13 -4.72 -4.49
C ASN A 14 -12.01 -4.85 -3.47
N ASP A 15 -10.77 -4.61 -3.89
CA ASP A 15 -9.61 -4.62 -2.99
C ASP A 15 -9.69 -3.47 -1.98
N LEU A 16 -10.10 -2.27 -2.42
CA LEU A 16 -10.35 -1.13 -1.52
C LEU A 16 -11.40 -1.46 -0.46
N LYS A 17 -12.53 -2.08 -0.85
CA LYS A 17 -13.55 -2.52 0.11
C LYS A 17 -13.01 -3.55 1.11
N ALA A 18 -12.22 -4.51 0.64
CA ALA A 18 -11.61 -5.52 1.50
C ALA A 18 -10.61 -4.91 2.50
N ILE A 19 -9.80 -3.95 2.07
CA ILE A 19 -8.88 -3.21 2.93
C ILE A 19 -9.64 -2.43 4.01
N ILE A 20 -10.65 -1.63 3.63
CA ILE A 20 -11.44 -0.85 4.59
C ILE A 20 -12.13 -1.77 5.62
N ALA A 21 -12.66 -2.91 5.17
CA ALA A 21 -13.34 -3.85 6.05
C ALA A 21 -12.39 -4.60 7.00
N SER A 22 -11.11 -4.68 6.68
CA SER A 22 -10.12 -5.45 7.46
C SER A 22 -9.22 -4.59 8.36
N VAL A 23 -9.25 -3.26 8.19
CA VAL A 23 -8.38 -2.34 8.91
C VAL A 23 -9.20 -1.41 9.79
N GLU A 24 -9.01 -1.55 11.09
CA GLU A 24 -9.58 -0.62 12.06
C GLU A 24 -8.99 0.79 11.87
N GLY A 25 -9.85 1.80 11.90
CA GLY A 25 -9.45 3.21 11.79
C GLY A 25 -9.30 3.75 10.36
N LEU A 26 -9.50 2.94 9.31
CA LEU A 26 -9.63 3.46 7.95
C LEU A 26 -11.06 3.96 7.68
N THR A 27 -11.15 5.21 7.20
CA THR A 27 -12.43 5.81 6.79
C THR A 27 -12.66 5.62 5.29
N THR A 28 -13.90 5.81 4.83
CA THR A 28 -14.22 5.77 3.40
C THR A 28 -13.50 6.89 2.62
N ALA A 29 -13.23 8.03 3.26
CA ALA A 29 -12.44 9.10 2.65
C ALA A 29 -10.98 8.67 2.40
N MET A 30 -10.37 7.93 3.34
CA MET A 30 -9.02 7.39 3.17
C MET A 30 -8.96 6.36 2.02
N ALA A 31 -10.04 5.65 1.71
CA ALA A 31 -10.07 4.73 0.58
C ALA A 31 -9.90 5.43 -0.77
N GLU A 32 -10.50 6.61 -0.92
CA GLU A 32 -10.29 7.42 -2.11
C GLU A 32 -8.84 7.92 -2.18
N GLU A 33 -8.23 8.26 -1.05
CA GLU A 33 -6.82 8.66 -1.00
C GLU A 33 -5.90 7.51 -1.40
N ILE A 34 -6.15 6.28 -0.93
CA ILE A 34 -5.40 5.07 -1.32
C ILE A 34 -5.37 4.91 -2.84
N SER A 35 -6.50 5.16 -3.52
CA SER A 35 -6.58 5.06 -4.98
C SER A 35 -5.74 6.11 -5.74
N ARG A 36 -5.43 7.24 -5.08
CA ARG A 36 -4.71 8.39 -5.63
C ARG A 36 -3.26 8.49 -5.16
N LEU A 37 -2.78 7.57 -4.33
CA LEU A 37 -1.42 7.59 -3.80
C LEU A 37 -0.37 7.65 -4.94
N PRO A 38 0.64 8.52 -4.83
CA PRO A 38 1.81 8.49 -5.70
C PRO A 38 2.63 7.22 -5.52
N ILE A 39 3.44 6.88 -6.52
CA ILE A 39 4.41 5.79 -6.42
C ILE A 39 5.41 6.12 -5.30
N GLY A 40 5.68 5.16 -4.43
CA GLY A 40 6.56 5.35 -3.28
C GLY A 40 5.87 5.96 -2.06
N VAL A 41 4.58 6.31 -2.12
CA VAL A 41 3.82 6.76 -0.94
C VAL A 41 2.90 5.65 -0.45
N ALA A 42 2.77 5.51 0.87
CA ALA A 42 1.94 4.49 1.49
C ALA A 42 1.17 5.05 2.70
N ILE A 43 0.05 4.39 3.02
CA ILE A 43 -0.65 4.56 4.30
C ILE A 43 -0.16 3.47 5.25
N MET A 44 0.34 3.87 6.42
CA MET A 44 0.73 2.99 7.51
C MET A 44 -0.30 3.03 8.63
N THR A 45 -0.72 1.87 9.11
CA THR A 45 -1.70 1.72 10.20
C THR A 45 -1.38 0.48 11.03
N GLY A 46 -1.79 0.45 12.30
CA GLY A 46 -1.62 -0.71 13.16
C GLY A 46 -1.52 -0.41 14.64
N GLY A 47 -1.38 -1.48 15.45
CA GLY A 47 -1.52 -1.43 16.91
C GLY A 47 -0.56 -0.52 17.70
N GLY A 48 0.48 0.01 17.05
CA GLY A 48 1.37 1.02 17.64
C GLY A 48 1.09 2.46 17.21
N LEU A 49 0.16 2.69 16.29
CA LEU A 49 -0.18 3.99 15.73
C LEU A 49 -1.57 4.42 16.21
N GLN A 50 -1.67 5.66 16.71
CA GLN A 50 -2.96 6.21 17.15
C GLN A 50 -3.88 6.58 15.98
N MET A 51 -3.31 6.80 14.79
CA MET A 51 -4.02 7.15 13.57
C MET A 51 -3.22 6.67 12.35
N PRO A 52 -3.86 6.45 11.19
CA PRO A 52 -3.16 6.17 9.94
C PRO A 52 -2.18 7.30 9.59
N LEU A 53 -0.99 6.94 9.14
CA LEU A 53 0.06 7.87 8.73
C LEU A 53 0.34 7.72 7.24
N MET A 54 0.44 8.85 6.53
CA MET A 54 0.96 8.86 5.17
C MET A 54 2.49 8.97 5.23
N VAL A 55 3.18 8.04 4.56
CA VAL A 55 4.65 7.95 4.58
C VAL A 55 5.20 7.91 3.16
N GLU A 56 6.39 8.49 2.99
CA GLU A 56 7.19 8.32 1.78
C GLU A 56 8.21 7.20 1.98
N VAL A 57 8.10 6.16 1.17
CA VAL A 57 8.95 4.98 1.16
C VAL A 57 10.12 5.23 0.23
N ARG A 58 11.33 5.33 0.80
CA ARG A 58 12.55 5.51 0.02
C ARG A 58 12.77 4.36 -0.99
N PRO A 59 13.37 4.63 -2.16
CA PRO A 59 13.86 3.59 -3.06
C PRO A 59 14.81 2.63 -2.34
N ARG A 60 14.88 1.39 -2.84
CA ARG A 60 15.82 0.38 -2.35
C ARG A 60 17.24 0.73 -2.84
N GLU A 61 18.22 0.68 -1.94
CA GLU A 61 19.63 0.94 -2.29
C GLU A 61 20.24 -0.21 -3.12
N THR A 62 19.90 -1.44 -2.78
CA THR A 62 20.31 -2.63 -3.52
C THR A 62 19.36 -2.94 -4.66
N ARG A 63 19.84 -3.61 -5.72
CA ARG A 63 19.01 -4.08 -6.84
C ARG A 63 17.92 -5.05 -6.41
N HIS A 64 16.81 -5.06 -7.16
CA HIS A 64 15.76 -6.07 -7.01
C HIS A 64 16.25 -7.39 -7.63
N GLY A 65 15.92 -8.51 -6.99
CA GLY A 65 16.07 -9.84 -7.58
C GLY A 65 14.70 -10.35 -8.06
N GLY A 66 14.70 -11.46 -8.80
CA GLY A 66 13.45 -12.09 -9.26
C GLY A 66 12.74 -11.33 -10.37
N GLU A 67 13.46 -10.47 -11.09
CA GLU A 67 12.95 -9.77 -12.27
C GLU A 67 12.56 -10.77 -13.36
N SER A 68 11.50 -10.45 -14.12
CA SER A 68 11.04 -11.33 -15.19
C SER A 68 12.13 -11.50 -16.25
N VAL A 69 12.39 -12.75 -16.63
CA VAL A 69 13.28 -13.05 -17.75
C VAL A 69 12.61 -12.64 -19.07
N LYS A 70 13.34 -11.98 -19.97
CA LYS A 70 12.87 -11.77 -21.35
C LYS A 70 12.78 -13.14 -22.02
N VAL A 71 11.56 -13.55 -22.41
CA VAL A 71 11.30 -14.84 -23.08
C VAL A 71 11.41 -14.71 -24.60
N ILE A 72 11.35 -13.49 -25.13
CA ILE A 72 11.50 -13.18 -26.56
C ILE A 72 12.46 -12.00 -26.65
N GLU A 73 13.46 -12.10 -27.53
CA GLU A 73 14.34 -10.98 -27.89
C GLU A 73 13.62 -10.09 -28.91
N ASP A 74 13.86 -8.77 -28.82
CA ASP A 74 13.23 -7.74 -29.65
C ASP A 74 13.48 -7.94 -31.16
#